data_AF-A0A644TKC9-F1
#
_entry.id   AF-A0A644TKC9-F1
#
_cell.length_a   1.000
_cell.length_b   1.000
_cell.length_c   1.000
_cell.angle_alpha   90.00
_cell.angle_beta   90.00
_cell.angle_gamma   90.00
#
_symmetry.space_group_name_H-M   'P 1'
#
loop_
_entity.id
_entity.type
_entity.pdbx_description
1 polymer ?
#
loop_
_entity_poly.entity_id
_entity_poly.type
_entity_poly.pdbx_seq_one_letter_code
_entity_poly.pdbx_strand_id
1 'polypeptide(L)'
;MVAALQALPGLGARPMLVVPQPFPSERLRTMATAGAGFLRAIRGRIAPRAAAGFADVATRTFADLGAHFLPQPEDTTVDFILTPEAFTSRAKRLIDLDKVQPKGDFLHANAAFGARILGQILDTLGA
;
A
#
# COMPACT_ATOMS: atom_id res chain seq x y z
N MET A 1 -17.45 0.66 -2.00
CA MET A 1 -17.02 1.33 -0.74
C MET A 1 -17.02 2.85 -0.88
N VAL A 2 -16.27 3.45 -1.81
CA VAL A 2 -16.23 4.93 -1.98
C VAL A 2 -17.63 5.53 -2.22
N ALA A 3 -18.39 5.02 -3.19
CA ALA A 3 -19.77 5.47 -3.44
C ALA A 3 -20.68 5.36 -2.21
N ALA A 4 -20.48 4.33 -1.37
CA ALA A 4 -21.25 4.16 -0.14
C ALA A 4 -20.87 5.20 0.92
N LEU A 5 -19.59 5.55 1.04
CA LEU A 5 -19.11 6.60 1.94
C LEU A 5 -19.57 8.00 1.49
N GLN A 6 -19.66 8.22 0.17
CA GLN A 6 -20.15 9.49 -0.38
C GLN A 6 -21.63 9.74 -0.10
N ALA A 7 -22.43 8.67 -0.01
CA ALA A 7 -23.84 8.76 0.34
C ALA A 7 -24.07 9.10 1.83
N LEU A 8 -23.03 9.06 2.68
CA LEU A 8 -23.16 9.37 4.10
C LEU A 8 -23.10 10.88 4.36
N PRO A 9 -24.06 11.45 5.12
CA PRO A 9 -24.08 12.87 5.46
C PRO A 9 -22.78 13.34 6.09
N GLY A 10 -22.23 14.46 5.60
CA GLY A 10 -21.00 15.06 6.11
C GLY A 10 -19.69 14.38 5.67
N LEU A 11 -19.74 13.15 5.14
CA LEU A 11 -18.57 12.46 4.57
C LEU A 11 -18.42 12.71 3.08
N GLY A 12 -19.52 12.72 2.31
CA GLY A 12 -19.47 12.96 0.86
C GLY A 12 -18.97 14.34 0.43
N ALA A 13 -18.97 15.32 1.35
CA ALA A 13 -18.44 16.66 1.10
C ALA A 13 -16.94 16.82 1.45
N ARG A 14 -16.30 15.78 1.99
CA ARG A 14 -14.87 15.83 2.39
C ARG A 14 -13.97 15.24 1.32
N PRO A 15 -12.72 15.70 1.19
CA PRO A 15 -11.73 15.04 0.34
C PRO A 15 -11.59 13.57 0.73
N MET A 16 -11.74 12.67 -0.24
CA MET A 16 -11.54 11.24 -0.05
C MET A 16 -10.21 10.84 -0.66
N LEU A 17 -9.28 10.42 0.19
CA LEU A 17 -7.98 9.90 -0.23
C LEU A 17 -8.00 8.37 -0.11
N VAL A 18 -7.55 7.68 -1.15
CA VAL A 18 -7.41 6.22 -1.17
C VAL A 18 -5.94 5.87 -1.20
N VAL A 19 -5.49 5.20 -0.14
CA VAL A 19 -4.11 4.76 0.01
C VAL A 19 -4.08 3.23 -0.08
N PRO A 20 -3.26 2.64 -0.96
CA PRO A 20 -3.12 1.20 -1.04
C PRO A 20 -2.41 0.66 0.22
N GLN A 21 -2.68 -0.61 0.55
CA GLN A 21 -1.76 -1.35 1.40
C GLN A 21 -0.37 -1.40 0.74
N PRO A 22 0.72 -1.45 1.53
CA PRO A 22 2.06 -1.58 0.97
C PRO A 22 2.15 -2.80 0.04
N PHE A 23 3.00 -2.69 -0.99
CA PHE A 23 3.45 -3.86 -1.73
C PHE A 23 4.07 -4.89 -0.78
N PRO A 24 4.10 -6.17 -1.17
CA PRO A 24 4.73 -7.19 -0.36
C PRO A 24 6.20 -6.88 -0.02
N SER A 25 6.64 -7.32 1.15
CA SER A 25 8.02 -7.12 1.59
C SER A 25 9.02 -7.78 0.62
N GLU A 26 10.17 -7.14 0.41
CA GLU A 26 11.30 -7.71 -0.34
C GLU A 26 11.83 -9.02 0.26
N ARG A 27 11.50 -9.30 1.53
CA ARG A 27 11.73 -10.62 2.18
C ARG A 27 11.15 -11.78 1.39
N LEU A 28 10.14 -11.56 0.54
CA LEU A 28 9.64 -12.58 -0.40
C LEU A 28 10.76 -13.25 -1.21
N ARG A 29 11.87 -12.54 -1.47
CA ARG A 29 13.03 -13.07 -2.20
C ARG A 29 13.68 -14.27 -1.52
N THR A 30 13.64 -14.32 -0.19
CA THR A 30 14.29 -15.36 0.60
C THR A 30 13.28 -16.37 1.16
N MET A 31 11.99 -16.22 0.84
CA MET A 31 10.94 -17.13 1.30
C MET A 31 10.82 -18.33 0.36
N ALA A 32 10.83 -19.54 0.92
CA ALA A 32 10.80 -20.77 0.13
C ALA A 32 9.49 -21.02 -0.63
N THR A 33 8.35 -20.52 -0.13
CA THR A 33 7.01 -20.93 -0.60
C THR A 33 6.07 -19.76 -0.96
N ALA A 34 6.52 -18.51 -0.84
CA ALA A 34 5.69 -17.33 -1.09
C ALA A 34 6.24 -16.47 -2.23
N GLY A 35 5.38 -15.70 -2.90
CA GLY A 35 5.82 -14.62 -3.80
C GLY A 35 6.28 -15.03 -5.20
N ALA A 36 6.09 -16.29 -5.62
CA ALA A 36 6.53 -16.77 -6.95
C ALA A 36 6.00 -15.92 -8.12
N GLY A 37 4.78 -15.37 -8.01
CA GLY A 37 4.22 -14.43 -8.99
C GLY A 37 5.04 -13.14 -9.11
N PHE A 38 5.30 -12.48 -7.97
CA PHE A 38 6.11 -11.27 -7.90
C PHE A 38 7.54 -11.50 -8.41
N LEU A 39 8.18 -12.59 -7.98
CA LEU A 39 9.53 -12.94 -8.42
C LEU A 39 9.60 -13.27 -9.92
N ARG A 40 8.55 -13.86 -10.51
CA ARG A 40 8.47 -14.05 -11.97
C ARG A 40 8.27 -12.72 -12.70
N ALA A 41 7.43 -11.83 -12.19
CA ALA A 41 7.21 -10.51 -12.79
C ALA A 41 8.50 -9.66 -12.78
N ILE A 42 9.28 -9.72 -11.70
CA ILE A 42 10.58 -9.03 -11.60
C ILE A 42 11.58 -9.64 -12.58
N ARG A 43 11.79 -10.96 -12.55
CA ARG A 43 12.73 -11.65 -13.47
C ARG A 43 12.37 -11.46 -14.94
N GLY A 44 11.08 -11.48 -15.26
CA GLY A 44 10.55 -11.24 -16.60
C GLY A 44 10.54 -9.78 -17.04
N ARG A 45 10.99 -8.83 -16.19
CA ARG A 45 10.94 -7.38 -16.44
C ARG A 45 9.53 -6.84 -16.73
N ILE A 46 8.53 -7.49 -16.15
CA ILE A 46 7.11 -7.12 -16.26
C ILE A 46 6.71 -6.18 -15.11
N ALA A 47 7.40 -6.26 -13.97
CA ALA A 47 7.10 -5.48 -12.76
C ALA A 47 6.87 -3.97 -13.00
N PRO A 48 7.71 -3.24 -13.78
CA PRO A 48 7.47 -1.81 -14.04
C PRO A 48 6.14 -1.56 -14.76
N ARG A 49 5.81 -2.38 -15.77
CA ARG A 49 4.56 -2.25 -16.53
C ARG A 49 3.35 -2.62 -15.68
N ALA A 50 3.46 -3.64 -14.84
CA ALA A 50 2.41 -4.03 -13.91
C ALA A 50 2.12 -2.92 -12.89
N ALA A 51 3.17 -2.33 -12.30
CA ALA A 51 3.04 -1.22 -11.36
C ALA A 51 2.39 0.01 -12.01
N ALA A 52 2.88 0.42 -13.19
CA ALA A 52 2.33 1.55 -13.94
C ALA A 52 0.87 1.32 -14.35
N GLY A 53 0.54 0.14 -14.87
CA GLY A 53 -0.83 -0.21 -15.25
C GLY A 53 -1.80 -0.23 -14.06
N PHE A 54 -1.34 -0.75 -12.91
CA PHE A 54 -2.12 -0.69 -11.68
C PHE A 54 -2.37 0.75 -11.23
N ALA A 55 -1.33 1.59 -11.19
CA ALA A 55 -1.43 2.98 -10.76
C ALA A 55 -2.37 3.79 -11.68
N ASP A 56 -2.28 3.61 -13.00
CA ASP A 56 -3.15 4.27 -13.97
C ASP A 56 -4.62 3.85 -13.78
N VAL A 57 -4.90 2.54 -13.70
CA VAL A 57 -6.26 2.03 -13.51
C VAL A 57 -6.84 2.47 -12.16
N ALA A 58 -6.06 2.39 -11.08
CA ALA A 58 -6.49 2.80 -9.75
C ALA A 58 -6.80 4.31 -9.72
N THR A 59 -5.91 5.13 -10.30
CA THR A 59 -6.11 6.59 -10.36
C THR A 59 -7.40 6.94 -11.08
N ARG A 60 -7.64 6.38 -12.28
CA ARG A 60 -8.86 6.64 -13.04
C ARG A 60 -10.11 6.15 -12.30
N THR A 61 -10.07 4.91 -11.81
CA THR A 61 -11.20 4.28 -11.14
C THR A 61 -11.63 5.08 -9.90
N PHE A 62 -10.67 5.55 -9.09
CA PHE A 62 -11.01 6.33 -7.90
C PHE A 62 -11.38 7.77 -8.24
N ALA A 63 -10.80 8.37 -9.27
CA ALA A 63 -11.21 9.68 -9.76
C ALA A 63 -12.67 9.68 -10.24
N ASP A 64 -13.10 8.66 -10.99
CA ASP A 64 -14.49 8.48 -11.43
C ASP A 64 -15.47 8.34 -10.25
N LEU A 65 -14.96 7.87 -9.11
CA LEU A 65 -15.69 7.74 -7.85
C LEU A 65 -15.51 8.98 -6.96
N GLY A 66 -14.96 10.10 -7.45
CA GLY A 66 -14.77 11.33 -6.67
C GLY A 66 -13.75 11.22 -5.52
N ALA A 67 -12.78 10.31 -5.64
CA ALA A 67 -11.69 10.14 -4.68
C ALA A 67 -10.32 10.29 -5.36
N HIS A 68 -9.30 10.64 -4.59
CA HIS A 68 -7.92 10.75 -5.06
C HIS A 68 -7.13 9.51 -4.61
N PHE A 69 -6.64 8.74 -5.57
CA PHE A 69 -5.72 7.65 -5.29
C PHE A 69 -4.30 8.18 -5.04
N LEU A 70 -3.70 7.79 -3.91
CA LEU A 70 -2.32 8.11 -3.57
C LEU A 70 -1.49 6.83 -3.74
N PRO A 71 -0.66 6.70 -4.79
CA PRO A 71 0.20 5.53 -4.96
C PRO A 71 1.21 5.44 -3.81
N GLN A 72 1.70 4.23 -3.54
CA GLN A 72 2.78 4.03 -2.59
C GLN A 72 3.99 4.93 -2.96
N PRO A 73 4.57 5.70 -2.03
CA PRO A 73 5.70 6.58 -2.29
C PRO A 73 6.88 5.84 -2.92
N GLU A 74 7.48 6.43 -3.97
CA GLU A 74 8.53 5.78 -4.76
C GLU A 74 9.73 5.34 -3.91
N ASP A 75 10.11 6.15 -2.91
CA ASP A 75 11.21 5.87 -1.98
C ASP A 75 10.93 4.69 -1.03
N THR A 76 9.69 4.23 -0.98
CA THR A 76 9.26 3.03 -0.25
C THR A 76 9.08 1.82 -1.14
N THR A 77 9.51 1.88 -2.40
CA THR A 77 9.40 0.77 -3.36
C THR A 77 10.75 0.24 -3.80
N VAL A 78 10.83 -1.06 -4.05
CA VAL A 78 11.98 -1.73 -4.66
C VAL A 78 11.48 -2.68 -5.73
N ASP A 79 12.18 -2.72 -6.87
CA ASP A 79 11.78 -3.48 -8.06
C ASP A 79 10.32 -3.25 -8.48
N PHE A 80 9.83 -2.02 -8.30
CA PHE A 80 8.49 -1.53 -8.70
C PHE A 80 7.30 -2.14 -7.97
N ILE A 81 7.42 -3.34 -7.39
CA ILE A 81 6.30 -4.10 -6.82
C ILE A 81 6.62 -4.78 -5.48
N LEU A 82 7.69 -4.36 -4.81
CA LEU A 82 8.06 -4.80 -3.46
C LEU A 82 8.30 -3.59 -2.55
N THR A 83 8.22 -3.81 -1.24
CA THR A 83 8.52 -2.82 -0.20
C THR A 83 9.82 -3.21 0.54
N PRO A 84 10.80 -2.31 0.70
CA PRO A 84 12.02 -2.58 1.44
C PRO A 84 11.77 -3.06 2.87
N GLU A 85 12.65 -3.92 3.40
CA GLU A 85 12.51 -4.48 4.76
C GLU A 85 12.56 -3.38 5.84
N ALA A 86 13.25 -2.27 5.58
CA ALA A 86 13.28 -1.10 6.45
C ALA A 86 11.88 -0.51 6.72
N PHE A 87 10.90 -0.75 5.84
CA PHE A 87 9.52 -0.29 5.96
C PHE A 87 8.53 -1.37 6.40
N THR A 88 8.92 -2.65 6.37
CA THR A 88 8.04 -3.78 6.73
C THR A 88 8.47 -4.51 8.01
N SER A 89 9.71 -4.34 8.46
CA SER A 89 10.24 -4.95 9.68
C SER A 89 9.82 -4.19 10.94
N ARG A 90 9.76 -4.88 12.09
CA ARG A 90 9.46 -4.29 13.41
C ARG A 90 8.12 -3.51 13.45
N ALA A 91 7.18 -3.83 12.57
CA ALA A 91 5.84 -3.29 12.67
C ALA A 91 5.22 -3.68 14.02
N LYS A 92 4.74 -2.68 14.76
CA LYS A 92 4.03 -2.89 16.03
C LYS A 92 2.55 -3.11 15.75
N ARG A 93 1.96 -4.04 16.47
CA ARG A 93 0.53 -4.30 16.42
C ARG A 93 -0.20 -3.12 17.08
N LEU A 94 -1.30 -2.69 16.47
CA LEU A 94 -2.26 -1.78 17.11
C LEU A 94 -3.29 -2.53 17.96
N ILE A 95 -3.21 -3.86 17.98
CA ILE A 95 -4.09 -4.75 18.75
C ILE A 95 -3.30 -5.50 19.82
N ASP A 96 -4.01 -5.86 20.89
CA ASP A 96 -3.58 -6.61 22.06
C ASP A 96 -2.32 -7.49 21.85
N LEU A 97 -1.23 -7.08 22.50
CA LEU A 97 0.09 -7.72 22.43
C LEU A 97 0.12 -9.09 23.13
N ASP A 98 -0.84 -9.38 24.01
CA ASP A 98 -0.92 -10.66 24.73
C ASP A 98 -1.48 -11.79 23.84
N LYS A 99 -2.04 -11.45 22.68
CA LYS A 99 -2.51 -12.43 21.70
C LYS A 99 -1.38 -12.85 20.77
N VAL A 100 -1.10 -14.15 20.71
CA VAL A 100 -0.15 -14.72 19.74
C VAL A 100 -0.62 -14.40 18.32
N GLN A 101 0.26 -13.81 17.52
CA GLN A 101 0.03 -13.56 16.11
C GLN A 101 -0.26 -14.90 15.40
N PRO A 102 -1.35 -15.03 14.60
CA PRO A 102 -1.58 -16.24 13.82
C PRO A 102 -0.34 -16.58 12.98
N LYS A 103 0.02 -17.86 12.89
CA LYS A 103 1.26 -18.30 12.18
C LYS A 103 1.35 -17.85 10.71
N GLY A 104 0.25 -17.38 10.11
CA GLY A 104 0.19 -16.87 8.74
C GLY A 104 -0.07 -15.36 8.62
N ASP A 105 -0.01 -14.62 9.72
CA ASP A 105 -0.21 -13.18 9.69
C ASP A 105 1.13 -12.48 9.38
N PHE A 106 1.14 -11.73 8.28
CA PHE A 106 2.33 -11.03 7.80
C PHE A 106 2.32 -9.61 8.34
N LEU A 107 3.44 -9.13 8.88
CA LEU A 107 3.59 -7.72 9.24
C LEU A 107 3.77 -6.89 7.96
N HIS A 108 2.80 -6.04 7.62
CA HIS A 108 2.73 -5.37 6.30
C HIS A 108 3.50 -4.04 6.25
N ALA A 109 3.43 -3.19 7.28
CA ALA A 109 4.08 -1.88 7.31
C ALA A 109 4.40 -1.44 8.75
N ASN A 110 5.53 -0.75 8.92
CA ASN A 110 5.98 -0.21 10.19
C ASN A 110 5.76 1.33 10.30
N ALA A 111 6.20 1.91 11.40
CA ALA A 111 6.06 3.35 11.64
C ALA A 111 6.78 4.22 10.60
N ALA A 112 7.91 3.77 10.05
CA ALA A 112 8.62 4.50 9.01
C ALA A 112 7.81 4.55 7.70
N PHE A 113 7.14 3.45 7.35
CA PHE A 113 6.21 3.44 6.21
C PHE A 113 5.02 4.37 6.47
N GLY A 114 4.43 4.26 7.66
CA GLY A 114 3.32 5.13 8.08
C GLY A 114 3.67 6.61 8.00
N ALA A 115 4.88 7.00 8.39
CA ALA A 115 5.34 8.39 8.30
C ALA A 115 5.38 8.90 6.84
N ARG A 116 5.81 8.06 5.88
CA ARG A 116 5.82 8.42 4.46
C ARG A 116 4.42 8.59 3.90
N ILE A 117 3.51 7.67 4.23
CA ILE A 117 2.09 7.78 3.84
C ILE A 117 1.45 9.02 4.44
N LEU A 118 1.67 9.30 5.72
CA LEU A 118 1.11 10.48 6.37
C LEU A 118 1.66 11.77 5.77
N GLY A 119 2.96 11.84 5.46
CA GLY A 119 3.56 12.97 4.73
C GLY A 119 2.86 13.20 3.39
N GLN A 120 2.72 12.14 2.57
CA GLN A 120 2.02 12.22 1.28
C GLN A 120 0.56 12.69 1.42
N ILE A 121 -0.15 12.24 2.46
CA ILE A 121 -1.52 12.68 2.77
C ILE A 121 -1.55 14.18 3.11
N LEU A 122 -0.66 14.64 3.99
CA LEU A 122 -0.60 16.04 4.42
C LEU A 122 -0.24 16.96 3.24
N ASP A 123 0.77 16.59 2.45
CA ASP A 123 1.16 17.30 1.24
C ASP A 123 -0.03 17.42 0.26
N THR A 124 -0.81 16.35 0.08
CA THR A 124 -1.99 16.34 -0.79
C THR A 124 -3.10 17.26 -0.25
N LEU A 125 -3.24 17.38 1.06
CA LEU A 125 -4.24 18.24 1.71
C LEU A 125 -3.75 19.70 1.87
N GLY A 126 -2.49 19.99 1.57
CA GLY A 126 -1.89 21.31 1.74
C GLY A 126 -1.67 21.70 3.20
N ALA A 127 -1.38 20.73 4.06
CA ALA A 127 -1.22 20.89 5.51
C ALA A 127 0.24 20.75 5.97
#